data_AF-A0A529XH37-F1
#
_entry.id   AF-A0A529XH37-F1
#
_cell.length_a   1.000
_cell.length_b   1.000
_cell.length_c   1.000
_cell.angle_alpha   90.00
_cell.angle_beta   90.00
_cell.angle_gamma   90.00
#
_symmetry.space_group_name_H-M   'P 1'
#
loop_
_entity.id
_entity.type
_entity.pdbx_description
1 polymer ?
#
loop_
_entity_poly.entity_id
_entity_poly.type
_entity_poly.pdbx_seq_one_letter_code
_entity_poly.pdbx_strand_id
1 'polypeptide(L)'
;MRTFHLAALALSGPLTAFALSGAIAQEQTQSASDMPATKTFGRWTTIIDTLDTGQDAHKTCAASTAFVDGDGNAGSLTLSISTGDALPPDAYPAIMFIIDNKTL
;
A
#
# COMPACT_ATOMS: atom_id res chain seq x y z
N MET A 1 -1.80 -15.80 -74.18
CA MET A 1 -2.40 -14.57 -73.62
C MET A 1 -1.93 -14.41 -72.18
N ARG A 2 -1.50 -13.20 -71.83
CA ARG A 2 -1.25 -12.65 -70.48
C ARG A 2 0.00 -13.15 -69.75
N THR A 3 1.06 -12.42 -70.01
CA THR A 3 2.16 -12.08 -69.09
C THR A 3 1.63 -11.55 -67.76
N PHE A 4 2.25 -11.98 -66.65
CA PHE A 4 2.30 -11.22 -65.41
C PHE A 4 3.69 -11.36 -64.79
N HIS A 5 4.40 -10.23 -64.74
CA HIS A 5 5.66 -10.06 -64.04
C HIS A 5 5.37 -9.77 -62.57
N LEU A 6 6.03 -10.50 -61.67
CA LEU A 6 6.15 -10.13 -60.26
C LEU A 6 7.65 -10.04 -59.95
N ALA A 7 8.10 -8.82 -59.70
CA ALA A 7 9.43 -8.52 -59.17
C ALA A 7 9.30 -8.36 -57.65
N ALA A 8 10.17 -9.03 -56.88
CA ALA A 8 10.45 -8.62 -55.50
C ALA A 8 11.80 -9.16 -55.01
N LEU A 9 12.77 -8.25 -55.00
CA LEU A 9 13.89 -8.06 -54.08
C LEU A 9 14.61 -9.28 -53.45
N ALA A 10 15.88 -9.42 -53.87
CA ALA A 10 16.93 -10.01 -53.06
C ALA A 10 17.33 -9.06 -51.92
N LEU A 11 17.59 -9.59 -50.72
CA LEU A 11 18.77 -9.18 -49.95
C LEU A 11 19.23 -10.26 -48.97
N SER A 12 20.51 -10.55 -49.10
CA SER A 12 21.41 -11.44 -48.36
C SER A 12 21.50 -11.15 -46.85
N GLY A 13 21.62 -12.21 -46.04
CA GLY A 13 22.26 -12.13 -44.69
C GLY A 13 23.78 -11.94 -44.77
N PRO A 14 24.59 -12.01 -43.67
CA PRO A 14 24.28 -12.59 -42.35
C PRO A 14 24.72 -11.77 -41.08
N LEU A 15 24.15 -12.19 -39.94
CA LEU A 15 24.62 -12.21 -38.54
C LEU A 15 25.86 -11.39 -38.09
N THR A 16 25.70 -10.56 -37.04
CA THR A 16 26.53 -10.49 -35.80
C THR A 16 25.98 -9.33 -34.92
N ALA A 17 25.31 -9.63 -33.80
CA ALA A 17 25.83 -9.69 -32.43
C ALA A 17 26.00 -8.30 -31.75
N PHE A 18 25.07 -7.94 -30.86
CA PHE A 18 25.26 -7.82 -29.40
C PHE A 18 24.02 -7.15 -28.79
N ALA A 19 23.17 -7.96 -28.16
CA ALA A 19 22.13 -7.46 -27.29
C ALA A 19 22.79 -6.95 -26.00
N LEU A 20 23.02 -5.64 -25.91
CA LEU A 20 23.18 -4.99 -24.62
C LEU A 20 21.78 -4.81 -24.04
N SER A 21 21.28 -5.86 -23.40
CA SER A 21 20.19 -5.75 -22.44
C SER A 21 20.66 -4.86 -21.31
N GLY A 22 20.48 -3.55 -21.47
CA GLY A 22 20.48 -2.61 -20.36
C GLY A 22 19.27 -2.93 -19.49
N ALA A 23 19.43 -3.89 -18.58
CA ALA A 23 18.53 -4.01 -17.45
C ALA A 23 18.74 -2.74 -16.62
N ILE A 24 17.94 -1.71 -16.92
CA ILE A 24 17.73 -0.63 -15.97
C ILE A 24 17.02 -1.32 -14.81
N ALA A 25 17.76 -1.70 -13.79
CA ALA A 25 17.19 -2.03 -12.50
C ALA A 25 16.47 -0.75 -12.06
N GLN A 26 15.16 -0.70 -12.32
CA GLN A 26 14.29 0.19 -11.60
C GLN A 26 14.38 -0.31 -10.16
N GLU A 27 15.23 0.34 -9.37
CA GLU A 27 15.13 0.35 -7.92
C GLU A 27 13.75 0.93 -7.62
N GLN A 28 12.75 0.05 -7.66
CA GLN A 28 11.45 0.33 -7.10
C GLN A 28 11.76 0.61 -5.64
N THR A 29 11.69 1.87 -5.24
CA THR A 29 11.75 2.29 -3.85
C THR A 29 10.70 1.48 -3.11
N GLN A 30 11.09 0.33 -2.58
CA GLN A 30 10.30 -0.45 -1.66
C GLN A 30 10.21 0.46 -0.45
N SER A 31 9.08 1.16 -0.33
CA SER A 31 8.78 1.96 0.85
C SER A 31 9.11 1.09 2.05
N ALA A 32 10.02 1.57 2.90
CA ALA A 32 10.55 0.84 4.03
C ALA A 32 9.39 0.13 4.74
N SER A 33 9.27 -1.19 4.52
CA SER A 33 8.09 -1.96 4.93
C SER A 33 7.95 -1.95 6.46
N ASP A 34 9.01 -1.60 7.18
CA ASP A 34 9.11 -1.49 8.63
C ASP A 34 8.74 -0.12 9.20
N MET A 35 8.49 0.90 8.37
CA MET A 35 8.07 2.21 8.88
C MET A 35 6.54 2.34 8.86
N PRO A 36 5.92 2.77 9.98
CA PRO A 36 4.49 3.03 10.02
C PRO A 36 4.06 4.03 8.94
N ALA A 37 3.11 3.64 8.10
CA ALA A 37 2.58 4.47 7.04
C ALA A 37 1.33 5.22 7.54
N THR A 38 1.32 6.55 7.40
CA THR A 38 0.15 7.36 7.73
C THR A 38 -0.66 7.70 6.46
N LYS A 39 -1.98 7.57 6.52
CA LYS A 39 -2.94 7.96 5.48
C LYS A 39 -4.06 8.80 6.09
N THR A 40 -4.61 9.72 5.32
CA THR A 40 -5.73 10.57 5.76
C THR A 40 -6.90 10.45 4.79
N PHE A 41 -8.10 10.29 5.32
CA PHE A 41 -9.34 10.28 4.54
C PHE A 41 -10.41 11.10 5.24
N GLY A 42 -10.74 12.27 4.68
CA GLY A 42 -11.60 13.24 5.37
C GLY A 42 -11.01 13.61 6.73
N ARG A 43 -11.77 13.38 7.82
CA ARG A 43 -11.35 13.63 9.20
C ARG A 43 -10.64 12.45 9.86
N TRP A 44 -10.45 11.35 9.13
CA TRP A 44 -9.78 10.16 9.65
C TRP A 44 -8.29 10.22 9.34
N THR A 45 -7.50 9.85 10.33
CA THR A 45 -6.07 9.56 10.19
C THR A 45 -5.85 8.10 10.50
N THR A 46 -5.28 7.38 9.55
CA THR A 46 -5.00 5.96 9.62
C THR A 46 -3.50 5.73 9.67
N ILE A 47 -3.04 4.96 10.65
CA ILE A 47 -1.67 4.48 10.75
C ILE A 47 -1.68 3.00 10.43
N ILE A 48 -0.84 2.59 9.49
CA ILE A 48 -0.64 1.21 9.09
C ILE A 48 0.77 0.83 9.51
N ASP A 49 0.86 -0.07 10.47
CA ASP A 49 2.12 -0.63 10.93
C ASP A 49 2.29 -2.05 10.38
N THR A 50 3.52 -2.43 10.07
CA THR A 50 3.85 -3.80 9.66
C THR A 50 4.98 -4.29 10.53
N LEU A 51 4.74 -5.37 11.27
CA LEU A 51 5.79 -6.08 12.00
C LEU A 51 6.14 -7.35 11.24
N ASP A 52 7.34 -7.38 10.67
CA ASP A 52 7.90 -8.57 10.04
C ASP A 52 8.80 -9.32 11.05
N THR A 53 8.43 -10.56 11.38
CA THR A 53 9.20 -11.43 12.28
C THR A 53 10.24 -12.28 11.54
N GLY A 54 10.32 -12.15 10.21
CA GLY A 54 11.14 -12.96 9.31
C GLY A 54 10.47 -14.26 8.87
N GLN A 55 9.46 -14.74 9.60
CA GLN A 55 8.65 -15.92 9.24
C GLN A 55 7.23 -15.52 8.85
N ASP A 56 6.67 -14.54 9.56
CA ASP A 56 5.35 -13.97 9.28
C ASP A 56 5.42 -12.44 9.36
N ALA A 57 4.64 -11.78 8.49
CA ALA A 57 4.45 -10.34 8.51
C ALA A 57 3.02 -10.00 8.95
N HIS A 58 2.90 -9.29 10.07
CA HIS A 58 1.64 -8.84 10.62
C HIS A 58 1.39 -7.39 10.28
N LYS A 59 0.18 -7.06 9.81
CA LYS A 59 -0.21 -5.68 9.51
C LYS A 59 -1.28 -5.26 10.50
N THR A 60 -1.02 -4.17 11.20
CA THR A 60 -1.99 -3.52 12.08
C THR A 60 -2.40 -2.19 11.48
N CYS A 61 -3.69 -1.93 11.41
CA CYS A 61 -4.26 -0.69 10.91
C CYS A 61 -5.08 -0.05 12.03
N ALA A 62 -4.71 1.18 12.42
CA ALA A 62 -5.44 1.97 13.40
C ALA A 62 -5.92 3.27 12.76
N ALA A 63 -7.24 3.44 12.65
CA ALA A 63 -7.88 4.64 12.14
C ALA A 63 -8.47 5.44 13.30
N SER A 64 -8.11 6.72 13.41
CA SER A 64 -8.58 7.62 14.45
C SER A 64 -9.21 8.87 13.87
N THR A 65 -10.23 9.39 14.55
CA THR A 65 -10.80 10.71 14.27
C THR A 65 -11.16 11.40 15.58
N ALA A 66 -11.09 12.73 15.58
CA ALA A 66 -11.61 13.56 16.66
C ALA A 66 -12.98 14.11 16.27
N PHE A 67 -13.90 14.22 17.22
CA PHE A 67 -15.24 14.78 17.04
C PHE A 67 -15.60 15.74 18.19
N VAL A 68 -16.67 16.50 17.99
CA VAL A 68 -17.37 17.26 19.03
C VAL A 68 -18.82 16.80 18.98
N ASP A 69 -19.39 16.43 20.11
CA ASP A 69 -20.78 15.97 20.19
C ASP A 69 -21.78 17.14 20.17
N GLY A 70 -23.07 16.83 20.31
CA GLY A 70 -24.13 17.85 20.32
C GLY A 70 -24.11 18.78 21.54
N ASP A 71 -23.47 18.35 22.64
CA ASP A 71 -23.36 19.09 23.89
C ASP A 71 -22.05 19.89 23.98
N GLY A 72 -21.20 19.80 22.95
CA GLY A 72 -19.92 20.53 22.87
C GLY A 72 -18.74 19.81 23.53
N ASN A 73 -18.89 18.53 23.91
CA ASN A 73 -17.78 17.75 24.43
C ASN A 73 -16.89 17.28 23.28
N ALA A 74 -15.58 17.42 23.45
CA ALA A 74 -14.61 16.90 22.51
C ALA A 74 -14.38 15.41 22.77
N GLY A 75 -14.14 14.64 21.71
CA GLY A 75 -13.83 13.23 21.85
C GLY A 75 -13.03 12.69 20.68
N SER A 76 -12.63 11.43 20.80
CA SER A 76 -11.98 10.68 19.73
C SER A 76 -12.55 9.28 19.61
N LEU A 77 -12.55 8.78 18.38
CA LEU A 77 -12.92 7.41 18.02
C LEU A 77 -11.73 6.78 17.31
N THR A 78 -11.27 5.64 17.82
CA THR A 78 -10.20 4.84 17.23
C THR A 78 -10.73 3.43 16.93
N LEU A 79 -10.52 2.99 15.69
CA LEU A 79 -10.79 1.64 15.21
C LEU A 79 -9.46 0.97 14.87
N SER A 80 -9.23 -0.23 15.39
CA SER A 80 -8.02 -0.99 15.12
C SER A 80 -8.31 -2.42 14.65
N ILE A 81 -7.57 -2.87 13.64
CA ILE A 81 -7.60 -4.24 13.10
C ILE A 81 -6.18 -4.75 12.89
N SER A 82 -5.95 -6.05 13.06
CA SER A 82 -4.69 -6.70 12.69
C SER A 82 -4.94 -7.99 11.89
N THR A 83 -3.95 -8.39 11.09
CA THR A 83 -3.95 -9.66 10.36
C THR A 83 -3.37 -10.83 11.17
N GLY A 84 -2.77 -10.55 12.32
CA GLY A 84 -2.20 -11.56 13.22
C GLY A 84 -3.05 -11.79 14.47
N ASP A 85 -2.88 -12.95 15.09
CA ASP A 85 -3.48 -13.37 16.36
C ASP A 85 -2.59 -13.08 17.59
N ALA A 86 -1.34 -12.65 17.36
CA ALA A 86 -0.32 -12.51 18.40
C ALA A 86 -0.04 -11.06 18.85
N LEU A 87 -0.54 -10.04 18.13
CA LEU A 87 -0.34 -8.64 18.46
C LEU A 87 -1.69 -7.94 18.63
N PRO A 88 -1.77 -6.88 19.46
CA PRO A 88 -2.97 -6.07 19.54
C PRO A 88 -3.49 -5.67 18.15
N PRO A 89 -4.82 -5.67 17.96
CA PRO A 89 -5.83 -5.70 19.01
C PRO A 89 -6.28 -7.11 19.47
N ASP A 90 -6.54 -7.25 20.77
CA ASP A 90 -7.02 -8.52 21.40
C ASP A 90 -8.48 -8.87 21.05
N ALA A 91 -9.15 -8.02 20.26
CA ALA A 91 -10.51 -8.21 19.76
C ALA A 91 -10.61 -7.72 18.31
N TYR A 92 -11.43 -8.38 17.49
CA TYR A 92 -11.60 -8.03 16.09
C TYR A 92 -13.04 -7.56 15.79
N PRO A 93 -13.24 -6.28 15.40
CA PRO A 93 -12.29 -5.16 15.52
C PRO A 93 -12.22 -4.63 16.97
N ALA A 94 -11.11 -3.98 17.33
CA ALA A 94 -11.06 -3.20 18.56
C ALA A 94 -11.54 -1.78 18.30
N ILE A 95 -12.37 -1.27 19.21
CA ILE A 95 -12.94 0.07 19.14
C ILE A 95 -12.66 0.76 20.47
N MET A 96 -12.05 1.93 20.42
CA MET A 96 -11.83 2.79 21.57
C MET A 96 -12.53 4.13 21.34
N PHE A 97 -13.27 4.57 22.35
CA PHE A 97 -14.03 5.81 22.32
C PHE A 97 -13.72 6.62 23.58
N ILE A 98 -13.26 7.85 23.40
CA ILE A 98 -12.86 8.74 24.48
C ILE A 98 -13.69 10.02 24.35
N ILE A 99 -14.32 10.44 25.45
CA ILE A 99 -14.97 11.75 25.56
C ILE A 99 -14.26 12.52 26.68
N ASP A 100 -13.81 13.72 26.37
CA ASP A 100 -13.37 14.69 27.36
C ASP A 100 -14.61 15.40 27.92
N ASN A 101 -15.11 14.88 29.05
CA ASN A 101 -16.23 15.49 29.76
C ASN A 101 -15.69 16.51 30.77
N LYS A 102 -16.02 17.79 30.57
CA LYS A 102 -15.59 18.90 31.42
C LYS A 102 -16.29 18.97 32.79
N THR A 103 -17.19 18.03 33.11
CA THR A 103 -18.10 18.12 34.27
C THR A 103 -18.10 16.91 35.22
N LEU A 104 -17.09 16.04 35.15
CA LEU A 104 -16.93 14.95 36.12
C LEU A 104 -16.37 15.43 37.47
#